data_AF-A0A7K4D6E4-F1
#
_entry.id   AF-A0A7K4D6E4-F1
#
_cell.length_a   1.000
_cell.length_b   1.000
_cell.length_c   1.000
_cell.angle_alpha   90.00
_cell.angle_beta   90.00
_cell.angle_gamma   90.00
#
_symmetry.space_group_name_H-M   'P 1'
#
loop_
_entity.id
_entity.type
_entity.pdbx_description
1 polymer ?
#
loop_
_entity_poly.entity_id
_entity_poly.type
_entity_poly.pdbx_seq_one_letter_code
_entity_poly.pdbx_strand_id
1 'polypeptide(L)'
;MCNKYLLTGILVGLLLTAAASAQVNADWQKANGGWIVVKNSHIYNTGGPFIPCPGQTDCMGYPVHVEHGVCIDAVTFDDPSVGSSWTPPDNGIILAKDCGANEWMDVDCPVVTEFWVPAGTYTLTEFTYVSEVNPGDPGYSPCTNAWSRAPRTVVIKPGDVVDFGETVFMEGPCTVGGYPCSDGPLGSTSGSSVGRADLGGNWKMGGPYNAGRPCQIIQQGNTLTFINENGDRSAGEFTDSATVVATDWEGGLSGAVSAEGDRIDWANKTWWVR
;
A
#
# COMPACT_ATOMS: atom_id res chain seq x y z
N MET A 1 47.38 37.47 6.23
CA MET A 1 46.47 36.74 5.29
C MET A 1 47.02 35.33 5.19
N CYS A 2 46.34 34.21 5.43
CA CYS A 2 44.92 33.90 5.41
C CYS A 2 44.63 32.75 6.41
N ASN A 3 43.37 32.70 6.83
CA ASN A 3 42.76 31.92 7.89
C ASN A 3 42.80 30.40 7.63
N LYS A 4 43.29 29.60 8.59
CA LYS A 4 43.32 28.12 8.52
C LYS A 4 42.65 27.45 9.73
N TYR A 5 41.46 27.91 10.14
CA TYR A 5 40.65 27.20 11.14
C TYR A 5 39.16 27.46 10.92
N LEU A 6 38.57 26.89 9.86
CA LEU A 6 37.12 26.94 9.71
C LEU A 6 36.61 25.88 8.72
N LEU A 7 36.80 24.58 9.00
CA LEU A 7 36.10 23.52 8.24
C LEU A 7 35.88 22.21 9.02
N THR A 8 36.52 22.00 10.17
CA THR A 8 36.34 20.77 10.98
C THR A 8 35.22 20.85 12.02
N GLY A 9 34.67 22.03 12.32
CA GLY A 9 33.62 22.21 13.34
C GLY A 9 32.18 22.00 12.85
N ILE A 10 31.93 22.15 11.55
CA ILE A 10 30.57 22.10 10.98
C ILE A 10 30.13 20.64 10.74
N LEU A 11 31.04 19.76 10.32
CA LEU A 11 30.71 18.35 10.07
C LEU A 11 30.39 17.60 11.37
N VAL A 12 31.14 17.86 12.46
CA VAL A 12 30.93 17.21 13.76
C VAL A 12 29.64 17.70 14.44
N GLY A 13 29.30 18.99 14.31
CA GLY A 13 28.06 19.55 14.85
C GLY A 13 26.78 19.05 14.16
N LEU A 14 26.83 18.84 12.83
CA LEU A 14 25.70 18.31 12.06
C LEU A 14 25.45 16.81 12.37
N LEU A 15 26.52 16.03 12.54
CA LEU A 15 26.43 14.61 12.89
C LEU A 15 25.90 14.39 14.32
N LEU A 16 26.34 15.21 15.29
CA LEU A 16 25.87 15.14 16.68
C LEU A 16 24.39 15.53 16.83
N THR A 17 23.92 16.52 16.07
CA THR A 17 22.52 16.97 16.12
C THR A 17 21.57 15.96 15.45
N ALA A 18 21.96 15.38 14.31
CA ALA A 18 21.19 14.33 13.66
C ALA A 18 21.08 13.06 14.52
N ALA A 19 22.18 12.59 15.12
CA ALA A 19 22.18 11.43 15.99
C ALA A 19 21.34 11.63 17.27
N ALA A 20 21.38 12.82 17.88
CA ALA A 20 20.53 13.15 19.02
C ALA A 20 19.04 13.18 18.64
N SER A 21 18.70 13.74 17.47
CA SER A 21 17.31 13.77 16.99
C SER A 21 16.76 12.37 16.65
N ALA A 22 17.59 11.49 16.09
CA ALA A 22 17.23 10.10 15.82
C ALA A 22 17.04 9.30 17.12
N GLN A 23 17.91 9.51 18.11
CA GLN A 23 17.80 8.89 19.43
C GLN A 23 16.53 9.35 20.17
N VAL A 24 16.21 10.65 20.14
CA VAL A 24 14.97 11.19 20.71
C VAL A 24 13.73 10.61 20.04
N ASN A 25 13.77 10.38 18.72
CA ASN A 25 12.68 9.74 17.99
C ASN A 25 12.49 8.26 18.41
N ALA A 26 13.58 7.50 18.54
CA ALA A 26 13.52 6.10 18.97
C ALA A 26 13.01 5.95 20.41
N ASP A 27 13.47 6.79 21.34
CA ASP A 27 13.01 6.76 22.74
C ASP A 27 11.53 7.17 22.83
N TRP A 28 11.10 8.16 22.03
CA TRP A 28 9.69 8.55 21.95
C TRP A 28 8.83 7.43 21.38
N GLN A 29 9.24 6.80 20.27
CA GLN A 29 8.54 5.67 19.67
C GLN A 29 8.40 4.52 20.66
N LYS A 30 9.47 4.18 21.36
CA LYS A 30 9.46 3.13 22.39
C LYS A 30 8.51 3.45 23.55
N ALA A 31 8.37 4.73 23.90
CA ALA A 31 7.49 5.17 24.99
C ALA A 31 6.01 5.27 24.59
N ASN A 32 5.70 5.37 23.29
CA ASN A 32 4.34 5.65 22.79
C ASN A 32 3.77 4.55 21.89
N GLY A 33 4.51 3.48 21.62
CA GLY A 33 4.08 2.41 20.74
C GLY A 33 5.02 1.22 20.73
N GLY A 34 4.77 0.31 19.79
CA GLY A 34 5.55 -0.90 19.59
C GLY A 34 5.80 -1.15 18.11
N TRP A 35 6.33 -2.32 17.80
CA TRP A 35 6.68 -2.70 16.43
C TRP A 35 5.95 -3.96 16.01
N ILE A 36 5.40 -3.93 14.80
CA ILE A 36 4.98 -5.13 14.09
C ILE A 36 6.13 -5.52 13.17
N VAL A 37 6.58 -6.77 13.28
CA VAL A 37 7.68 -7.31 12.49
C VAL A 37 7.16 -8.46 11.65
N VAL A 38 7.32 -8.33 10.33
CA VAL A 38 6.95 -9.34 9.34
C VAL A 38 8.22 -9.79 8.63
N LYS A 39 8.39 -11.10 8.46
CA LYS A 39 9.61 -11.68 7.85
C LYS A 39 9.22 -12.64 6.75
N ASN A 40 10.05 -12.74 5.72
CA ASN A 40 9.85 -13.65 4.62
C ASN A 40 11.18 -14.30 4.25
N SER A 41 11.25 -15.62 4.42
CA SER A 41 12.43 -16.41 4.05
C SER A 41 12.21 -17.24 2.78
N HIS A 42 11.07 -17.06 2.09
CA HIS A 42 10.90 -17.62 0.77
C HIS A 42 11.93 -17.04 -0.19
N ILE A 43 12.32 -17.84 -1.18
CA ILE A 43 13.28 -17.43 -2.22
C ILE A 43 12.51 -17.26 -3.51
N TYR A 44 12.61 -16.09 -4.13
CA TYR A 44 11.96 -15.78 -5.40
C TYR A 44 12.16 -16.86 -6.47
N ASN A 45 11.11 -17.17 -7.24
CA ASN A 45 11.14 -18.13 -8.33
C ASN A 45 11.59 -19.53 -7.86
N THR A 46 11.29 -19.85 -6.61
CA THR A 46 11.40 -21.19 -6.05
C THR A 46 10.06 -21.61 -5.47
N GLY A 47 10.00 -22.80 -4.89
CA GLY A 47 8.72 -23.38 -4.47
C GLY A 47 7.83 -23.73 -5.67
N GLY A 48 6.66 -24.27 -5.35
CA GLY A 48 5.68 -24.72 -6.34
C GLY A 48 5.24 -26.18 -6.12
N PRO A 49 4.13 -26.58 -6.76
CA PRO A 49 3.34 -25.79 -7.73
C PRO A 49 2.55 -24.65 -7.06
N PHE A 50 2.27 -23.57 -7.80
CA PHE A 50 1.28 -22.56 -7.40
C PHE A 50 -0.03 -23.25 -7.01
N ILE A 51 -0.59 -22.86 -5.86
CA ILE A 51 -1.83 -23.43 -5.35
C ILE A 51 -2.97 -22.45 -5.64
N PRO A 52 -3.86 -22.72 -6.61
CA PRO A 52 -4.96 -21.82 -6.93
C PRO A 52 -6.01 -21.79 -5.80
N CYS A 53 -6.68 -20.65 -5.66
CA CYS A 53 -7.89 -20.60 -4.84
C CYS A 53 -8.95 -21.55 -5.42
N PRO A 54 -9.91 -22.03 -4.60
CA PRO A 54 -11.08 -22.73 -5.12
C PRO A 54 -11.80 -21.91 -6.21
N GLY A 55 -11.88 -22.47 -7.42
CA GLY A 55 -12.52 -21.82 -8.57
C GLY A 55 -11.61 -20.91 -9.40
N GLN A 56 -10.35 -20.70 -9.00
CA GLN A 56 -9.35 -20.04 -9.85
C GLN A 56 -8.86 -21.04 -10.90
N THR A 57 -9.05 -20.71 -12.18
CA THR A 57 -8.68 -21.55 -13.33
C THR A 57 -7.48 -20.98 -14.06
N ASP A 58 -6.97 -21.75 -15.03
CA ASP A 58 -5.95 -21.30 -16.00
C ASP A 58 -4.56 -20.98 -15.42
N CYS A 59 -4.30 -21.39 -14.18
CA CYS A 59 -2.96 -21.32 -13.58
C CYS A 59 -2.07 -22.46 -14.07
N MET A 60 -0.82 -22.15 -14.39
CA MET A 60 0.11 -23.08 -15.05
C MET A 60 0.92 -23.92 -14.05
N GLY A 61 0.87 -23.60 -12.76
CA GLY A 61 1.61 -24.28 -11.71
C GLY A 61 3.10 -23.94 -11.73
N TYR A 62 3.46 -22.74 -12.20
CA TYR A 62 4.86 -22.29 -12.23
C TYR A 62 5.44 -22.07 -10.81
N PRO A 63 6.77 -21.95 -10.67
CA PRO A 63 7.39 -21.48 -9.44
C PRO A 63 6.84 -20.12 -9.03
N VAL A 64 6.99 -19.78 -7.76
CA VAL A 64 6.25 -18.68 -7.17
C VAL A 64 7.14 -17.54 -6.67
N HIS A 65 6.54 -16.37 -6.65
CA HIS A 65 6.87 -15.19 -5.86
C HIS A 65 5.92 -15.17 -4.67
N VAL A 66 6.43 -14.93 -3.47
CA VAL A 66 5.69 -15.00 -2.22
C VAL A 66 5.96 -13.76 -1.39
N GLU A 67 4.90 -13.17 -0.87
CA GLU A 67 4.99 -12.07 0.08
C GLU A 67 4.28 -12.46 1.38
N HIS A 68 4.92 -12.20 2.51
CA HIS A 68 4.32 -12.39 3.83
C HIS A 68 3.88 -11.01 4.33
N GLY A 69 2.63 -10.89 4.75
CA GLY A 69 2.09 -9.62 5.18
C GLY A 69 1.11 -9.71 6.34
N VAL A 70 0.85 -8.53 6.90
CA VAL A 70 -0.15 -8.32 7.94
C VAL A 70 -1.01 -7.15 7.52
N CYS A 71 -2.32 -7.39 7.44
CA CYS A 71 -3.33 -6.35 7.39
C CYS A 71 -3.53 -5.82 8.82
N ILE A 72 -3.48 -4.51 8.97
CA ILE A 72 -4.11 -3.84 10.10
C ILE A 72 -5.57 -3.67 9.69
N ASP A 73 -6.52 -4.30 10.38
CA ASP A 73 -7.96 -4.28 10.03
C ASP A 73 -8.79 -3.35 10.92
N ALA A 74 -8.44 -3.28 12.22
CA ALA A 74 -9.02 -2.34 13.18
C ALA A 74 -7.96 -1.88 14.20
N VAL A 75 -8.09 -0.66 14.74
CA VAL A 75 -7.24 -0.15 15.82
C VAL A 75 -8.03 0.79 16.72
N THR A 76 -7.82 0.66 18.02
CA THR A 76 -8.21 1.63 19.03
C THR A 76 -6.95 2.06 19.75
N PHE A 77 -6.55 3.33 19.58
CA PHE A 77 -5.33 3.86 20.19
C PHE A 77 -5.54 4.13 21.68
N ASP A 78 -4.52 3.82 22.48
CA ASP A 78 -4.51 4.15 23.92
C ASP A 78 -4.41 5.67 24.12
N ASP A 79 -3.62 6.34 23.27
CA ASP A 79 -3.54 7.80 23.17
C ASP A 79 -4.06 8.28 21.80
N PRO A 80 -5.26 8.86 21.74
CA PRO A 80 -5.83 9.39 20.50
C PRO A 80 -5.00 10.50 19.85
N SER A 81 -4.22 11.26 20.63
CA SER A 81 -3.40 12.35 20.09
C SER A 81 -2.22 11.79 19.29
N VAL A 82 -1.57 10.73 19.78
CA VAL A 82 -0.52 10.00 19.05
C VAL A 82 -1.13 9.39 17.80
N GLY A 83 -2.27 8.71 17.92
CA GLY A 83 -2.99 8.12 16.79
C GLY A 83 -3.35 9.12 15.69
N SER A 84 -3.79 10.33 16.06
CA SER A 84 -4.14 11.39 15.09
C SER A 84 -2.95 11.95 14.30
N SER A 85 -1.73 11.77 14.82
CA SER A 85 -0.47 12.20 14.19
C SER A 85 0.27 11.07 13.49
N TRP A 86 -0.22 9.83 13.63
CA TRP A 86 0.41 8.65 13.07
C TRP A 86 0.04 8.49 11.60
N THR A 87 1.06 8.28 10.77
CA THR A 87 0.89 7.88 9.38
C THR A 87 0.83 6.35 9.32
N PRO A 88 -0.31 5.74 8.97
CA PRO A 88 -0.42 4.30 8.83
C PRO A 88 0.36 3.80 7.62
N PRO A 89 0.65 2.48 7.54
CA PRO A 89 1.17 1.90 6.33
C PRO A 89 0.15 2.02 5.18
N ASP A 90 0.65 2.09 3.95
CA ASP A 90 -0.20 2.17 2.76
C ASP A 90 -1.17 0.97 2.71
N ASN A 91 -2.44 1.25 2.45
CA ASN A 91 -3.54 0.28 2.45
C ASN A 91 -3.69 -0.53 3.76
N GLY A 92 -3.06 -0.08 4.86
CA GLY A 92 -3.04 -0.83 6.11
C GLY A 92 -2.15 -2.08 6.06
N ILE A 93 -1.20 -2.17 5.14
CA ILE A 93 -0.42 -3.40 4.88
C ILE A 93 1.03 -3.25 5.31
N ILE A 94 1.51 -4.17 6.15
CA ILE A 94 2.94 -4.35 6.43
C ILE A 94 3.40 -5.59 5.69
N LEU A 95 4.37 -5.46 4.79
CA LEU A 95 4.73 -6.49 3.81
C LEU A 95 6.23 -6.80 3.83
N ALA A 96 6.59 -8.08 3.85
CA ALA A 96 7.94 -8.59 3.61
C ALA A 96 7.96 -9.46 2.34
N LYS A 97 8.92 -9.22 1.46
CA LYS A 97 9.00 -9.83 0.12
C LYS A 97 10.05 -10.93 0.07
N ASP A 98 9.91 -11.86 -0.87
CA ASP A 98 10.90 -12.90 -1.14
C ASP A 98 11.91 -12.40 -2.17
N CYS A 99 13.05 -11.93 -1.70
CA CYS A 99 14.04 -11.33 -2.61
C CYS A 99 14.91 -12.43 -3.25
N GLY A 100 15.10 -12.35 -4.57
CA GLY A 100 15.95 -13.26 -5.35
C GLY A 100 17.26 -12.61 -5.81
N ALA A 101 18.35 -13.35 -5.78
CA ALA A 101 19.67 -12.92 -6.24
C ALA A 101 19.79 -12.95 -7.78
N ASN A 102 19.03 -12.13 -8.50
CA ASN A 102 19.32 -11.86 -9.90
C ASN A 102 19.36 -10.36 -10.18
N GLU A 103 20.18 -9.99 -11.17
CA GLU A 103 20.74 -8.65 -11.42
C GLU A 103 19.71 -7.56 -11.77
N TRP A 104 18.42 -7.91 -11.79
CA TRP A 104 17.29 -7.07 -12.21
C TRP A 104 16.33 -6.72 -11.06
N MET A 105 16.54 -7.27 -9.86
CA MET A 105 15.71 -7.00 -8.69
C MET A 105 16.36 -6.01 -7.72
N ASP A 106 15.49 -5.25 -7.06
CA ASP A 106 15.83 -4.21 -6.09
C ASP A 106 16.69 -4.77 -4.96
N VAL A 107 17.93 -4.27 -4.84
CA VAL A 107 18.87 -4.68 -3.78
C VAL A 107 18.36 -4.30 -2.37
N ASP A 108 17.36 -3.42 -2.30
CA ASP A 108 16.71 -2.93 -1.08
C ASP A 108 15.32 -3.57 -0.83
N CYS A 109 15.07 -4.75 -1.40
CA CYS A 109 13.84 -5.51 -1.16
C CYS A 109 13.80 -6.03 0.32
N PRO A 110 12.75 -5.69 1.10
CA PRO A 110 12.73 -6.01 2.53
C PRO A 110 12.23 -7.45 2.77
N VAL A 111 13.16 -8.37 3.01
CA VAL A 111 12.86 -9.72 3.57
C VAL A 111 12.41 -9.65 5.03
N VAL A 112 12.65 -8.52 5.70
CA VAL A 112 12.15 -8.20 7.03
C VAL A 112 11.64 -6.77 6.99
N THR A 113 10.39 -6.58 7.39
CA THR A 113 9.77 -5.26 7.52
C THR A 113 9.40 -5.06 8.98
N GLU A 114 9.96 -4.00 9.55
CA GLU A 114 9.65 -3.52 10.89
C GLU A 114 8.87 -2.20 10.76
N PHE A 115 7.67 -2.15 11.32
CA PHE A 115 6.82 -0.98 11.26
C PHE A 115 6.38 -0.57 12.67
N TRP A 116 6.66 0.69 13.03
CA TRP A 116 6.23 1.24 14.31
C TRP A 116 4.74 1.59 14.28
N VAL A 117 4.00 1.17 15.31
CA VAL A 117 2.59 1.47 15.50
C VAL A 117 2.34 2.05 16.90
N PRO A 118 1.42 3.02 17.06
CA PRO A 118 1.07 3.55 18.37
C PRO A 118 0.57 2.48 19.33
N ALA A 119 0.73 2.68 20.63
CA ALA A 119 0.15 1.78 21.62
C ALA A 119 -1.38 1.74 21.49
N GLY A 120 -1.96 0.56 21.62
CA GLY A 120 -3.38 0.36 21.40
C GLY A 120 -3.79 -1.09 21.20
N THR A 121 -5.07 -1.28 20.92
CA THR A 121 -5.65 -2.59 20.61
C THR A 121 -5.91 -2.69 19.12
N TYR A 122 -5.27 -3.67 18.48
CA TYR A 122 -5.27 -3.91 17.04
C TYR A 122 -6.06 -5.17 16.71
N THR A 123 -6.77 -5.17 15.59
CA THR A 123 -7.23 -6.39 14.90
C THR A 123 -6.35 -6.56 13.67
N LEU A 124 -5.65 -7.70 13.60
CA LEU A 124 -4.64 -7.97 12.59
C LEU A 124 -4.97 -9.27 11.84
N THR A 125 -4.82 -9.26 10.52
CA THR A 125 -4.93 -10.44 9.66
C THR A 125 -3.59 -10.75 9.01
N GLU A 126 -2.99 -11.87 9.39
CA GLU A 126 -1.79 -12.40 8.75
C GLU A 126 -2.16 -13.04 7.41
N PHE A 127 -1.35 -12.81 6.38
CA PHE A 127 -1.56 -13.39 5.05
C PHE A 127 -0.27 -13.75 4.34
N THR A 128 -0.36 -14.70 3.43
CA THR A 128 0.64 -15.03 2.42
C THR A 128 0.07 -14.70 1.05
N TYR A 129 0.68 -13.77 0.32
CA TYR A 129 0.39 -13.53 -1.09
C TYR A 129 1.33 -14.37 -1.96
N VAL A 130 0.79 -14.91 -3.04
CA VAL A 130 1.50 -15.79 -3.97
C VAL A 130 1.20 -15.34 -5.39
N SER A 131 2.24 -15.21 -6.20
CA SER A 131 2.15 -14.98 -7.64
C SER A 131 2.98 -16.02 -8.37
N GLU A 132 2.49 -16.52 -9.50
CA GLU A 132 3.36 -17.25 -10.40
C GLU A 132 4.46 -16.34 -10.96
N VAL A 133 5.63 -16.93 -11.19
CA VAL A 133 6.70 -16.26 -11.92
C VAL A 133 6.51 -16.54 -13.41
N ASN A 134 6.39 -15.48 -14.20
CA ASN A 134 6.33 -15.61 -15.65
C ASN A 134 7.66 -16.20 -16.18
N PRO A 135 7.66 -17.32 -16.91
CA PRO A 135 8.88 -17.96 -17.41
C PRO A 135 9.53 -17.22 -18.61
N GLY A 136 9.09 -16.00 -18.92
CA GLY A 136 9.54 -15.20 -20.05
C GLY A 136 8.59 -15.21 -21.26
N ASP A 137 7.32 -15.55 -21.05
CA ASP A 137 6.27 -15.50 -22.07
C ASP A 137 5.51 -14.14 -21.99
N PRO A 138 5.65 -13.25 -22.98
CA PRO A 138 4.96 -11.96 -22.99
C PRO A 138 3.42 -12.05 -23.05
N GLY A 139 2.87 -13.18 -23.49
CA GLY A 139 1.42 -13.41 -23.53
C GLY A 139 0.86 -13.98 -22.23
N TYR A 140 1.72 -14.33 -21.27
CA TYR A 140 1.32 -14.94 -20.02
C TYR A 140 1.05 -13.90 -18.93
N SER A 141 -0.17 -13.92 -18.39
CA SER A 141 -0.53 -13.21 -17.17
C SER A 141 -0.44 -14.18 -15.99
N PRO A 142 0.47 -13.98 -15.03
CA PRO A 142 0.58 -14.86 -13.86
C PRO A 142 -0.70 -14.96 -13.05
N CYS A 143 -1.02 -16.16 -12.54
CA CYS A 143 -2.01 -16.28 -11.49
C CYS A 143 -1.49 -15.69 -10.19
N THR A 144 -2.38 -15.02 -9.46
CA THR A 144 -2.08 -14.46 -8.15
C THR A 144 -3.21 -14.76 -7.16
N ASN A 145 -2.86 -15.00 -5.91
CA ASN A 145 -3.81 -15.11 -4.81
C ASN A 145 -3.16 -14.80 -3.45
N ALA A 146 -3.98 -14.67 -2.41
CA ALA A 146 -3.52 -14.59 -1.04
C ALA A 146 -4.31 -15.52 -0.13
N TRP A 147 -3.59 -16.17 0.79
CA TRP A 147 -4.13 -17.02 1.84
C TRP A 147 -4.03 -16.29 3.16
N SER A 148 -5.10 -16.23 3.95
CA SER A 148 -5.12 -15.51 5.21
C SER A 148 -5.43 -16.40 6.40
N ARG A 149 -4.94 -16.02 7.57
CA ARG A 149 -5.44 -16.55 8.84
C ARG A 149 -6.72 -15.82 9.24
N ALA A 150 -7.41 -16.34 10.24
CA ALA A 150 -8.49 -15.60 10.87
C ALA A 150 -7.92 -14.33 11.56
N PRO A 151 -8.64 -13.18 11.50
CA PRO A 151 -8.22 -11.98 12.21
C PRO A 151 -8.04 -12.25 13.71
N ARG A 152 -7.01 -11.65 14.31
CA ARG A 152 -6.73 -11.75 15.75
C ARG A 152 -6.60 -10.38 16.39
N THR A 153 -7.07 -10.27 17.63
CA THR A 153 -6.87 -9.07 18.43
C THR A 153 -5.54 -9.12 19.18
N VAL A 154 -4.76 -8.05 19.08
CA VAL A 154 -3.46 -7.89 19.73
C VAL A 154 -3.44 -6.56 20.48
N VAL A 155 -3.04 -6.58 21.75
CA VAL A 155 -2.78 -5.35 22.51
C VAL A 155 -1.29 -5.06 22.43
N ILE A 156 -0.92 -3.90 21.90
CA ILE A 156 0.46 -3.45 21.74
C ILE A 156 0.73 -2.35 22.76
N LYS A 157 1.68 -2.59 23.66
CA LYS A 157 2.12 -1.64 24.68
C LYS A 157 3.43 -0.95 24.27
N PRO A 158 3.79 0.17 24.92
CA PRO A 158 5.08 0.82 24.74
C PRO A 158 6.27 -0.16 24.83
N GLY A 159 7.03 -0.26 23.75
CA GLY A 159 8.22 -1.09 23.65
C GLY A 159 7.97 -2.53 23.19
N ASP A 160 6.72 -2.94 22.98
CA ASP A 160 6.39 -4.30 22.54
C ASP A 160 6.84 -4.56 21.10
N VAL A 161 7.14 -5.84 20.82
CA VAL A 161 7.40 -6.34 19.46
C VAL A 161 6.44 -7.50 19.19
N VAL A 162 5.62 -7.35 18.16
CA VAL A 162 4.71 -8.39 17.66
C VAL A 162 5.34 -8.99 16.41
N ASP A 163 5.92 -10.17 16.56
CA ASP A 163 6.62 -10.89 15.49
C ASP A 163 5.69 -11.90 14.81
N PHE A 164 5.56 -11.82 13.49
CA PHE A 164 4.81 -12.78 12.66
C PHE A 164 5.70 -13.88 12.08
N GLY A 165 7.02 -13.82 12.30
CA GLY A 165 7.96 -14.85 11.88
C GLY A 165 8.04 -14.98 10.36
N GLU A 166 8.61 -16.11 9.92
CA GLU A 166 8.94 -16.40 8.51
C GLU A 166 7.99 -17.43 7.86
N THR A 167 6.94 -17.84 8.57
CA THR A 167 6.13 -19.00 8.13
C THR A 167 5.18 -18.59 7.02
N VAL A 168 5.52 -18.96 5.80
CA VAL A 168 4.62 -18.93 4.63
C VAL A 168 3.57 -20.04 4.77
N PHE A 169 2.31 -19.73 4.50
CA PHE A 169 1.19 -20.69 4.57
C PHE A 169 0.26 -20.55 3.37
N MET A 170 -0.29 -21.68 2.91
CA MET A 170 -1.24 -21.73 1.79
C MET A 170 -2.51 -22.49 2.22
N GLU A 171 -3.06 -22.06 3.34
CA GLU A 171 -4.28 -22.62 3.93
C GLU A 171 -5.15 -21.51 4.53
N GLY A 172 -6.46 -21.77 4.62
CA GLY A 172 -7.44 -20.80 5.11
C GLY A 172 -8.24 -20.12 3.99
N PRO A 173 -8.93 -19.00 4.31
CA PRO A 173 -9.57 -18.15 3.30
C PRO A 173 -8.59 -17.73 2.21
N CYS A 174 -9.06 -17.76 0.96
CA CYS A 174 -8.26 -17.46 -0.22
C CYS A 174 -8.88 -16.30 -1.00
N THR A 175 -8.08 -15.28 -1.32
CA THR A 175 -8.45 -14.10 -2.10
C THR A 175 -7.74 -14.15 -3.44
N VAL A 176 -8.50 -14.15 -4.54
CA VAL A 176 -7.93 -14.16 -5.90
C VAL A 176 -7.48 -12.75 -6.27
N GLY A 177 -6.32 -12.60 -6.91
CA GLY A 177 -5.93 -11.36 -7.58
C GLY A 177 -5.26 -10.30 -6.71
N GLY A 178 -5.29 -10.41 -5.37
CA GLY A 178 -4.76 -9.37 -4.49
C GLY A 178 -4.68 -9.76 -3.03
N TYR A 179 -4.28 -8.78 -2.20
CA TYR A 179 -4.19 -8.94 -0.76
C TYR A 179 -5.58 -9.10 -0.12
N PRO A 180 -5.69 -9.83 1.00
CA PRO A 180 -6.97 -10.07 1.69
C PRO A 180 -7.36 -8.92 2.62
N CYS A 181 -6.60 -7.83 2.63
CA CYS A 181 -6.81 -6.71 3.54
C CYS A 181 -8.05 -5.93 3.13
N SER A 182 -9.05 -5.89 4.01
CA SER A 182 -10.14 -4.93 3.90
C SER A 182 -9.62 -3.58 4.38
N ASP A 183 -9.40 -2.61 3.49
CA ASP A 183 -9.40 -1.13 3.68
C ASP A 183 -8.82 -0.46 4.95
N GLY A 184 -8.22 -1.19 5.87
CA GLY A 184 -7.72 -0.74 7.14
C GLY A 184 -8.77 -0.24 8.17
N PRO A 185 -8.37 -0.13 9.46
CA PRO A 185 -9.16 0.42 10.56
C PRO A 185 -9.57 1.87 10.39
N LEU A 186 -8.75 2.59 9.61
CA LEU A 186 -8.66 4.04 9.67
C LEU A 186 -9.58 4.69 8.64
N GLY A 187 -10.50 3.91 8.08
CA GLY A 187 -11.45 4.35 7.09
C GLY A 187 -10.79 4.49 5.72
N SER A 188 -10.66 3.36 5.03
CA SER A 188 -11.23 3.31 3.69
C SER A 188 -12.61 2.62 3.79
N THR A 189 -13.65 3.24 3.25
CA THR A 189 -15.01 2.67 3.27
C THR A 189 -15.20 1.77 2.06
N SER A 190 -14.67 0.53 2.10
CA SER A 190 -15.03 -0.53 1.18
C SER A 190 -16.25 -1.28 1.66
N GLY A 191 -17.41 -0.78 1.25
CA GLY A 191 -18.50 -1.68 0.91
C GLY A 191 -18.09 -2.49 -0.31
N SER A 192 -17.87 -3.78 -0.12
CA SER A 192 -17.61 -4.74 -1.18
C SER A 192 -18.68 -4.67 -2.27
N SER A 193 -18.28 -4.28 -3.48
CA SER A 193 -18.92 -4.74 -4.71
C SER A 193 -17.89 -4.80 -5.83
N VAL A 194 -17.47 -6.02 -6.15
CA VAL A 194 -16.88 -6.51 -7.41
C VAL A 194 -16.34 -5.43 -8.38
N GLY A 195 -15.00 -5.31 -8.43
CA GLY A 195 -14.25 -5.00 -9.65
C GLY A 195 -14.19 -3.55 -10.14
N ARG A 196 -14.08 -2.53 -9.28
CA ARG A 196 -13.84 -1.14 -9.72
C ARG A 196 -12.53 -0.60 -9.14
N ALA A 197 -11.76 0.10 -9.96
CA ALA A 197 -10.48 0.68 -9.55
C ALA A 197 -10.67 1.71 -8.43
N ASP A 198 -9.78 1.71 -7.43
CA ASP A 198 -9.72 2.81 -6.47
C ASP A 198 -9.06 4.03 -7.13
N LEU A 199 -9.85 5.06 -7.35
CA LEU A 199 -9.41 6.33 -7.95
C LEU A 199 -9.17 7.41 -6.90
N GLY A 200 -9.37 7.12 -5.61
CA GLY A 200 -9.12 8.06 -4.54
C GLY A 200 -7.68 8.60 -4.56
N GLY A 201 -7.52 9.86 -4.15
CA GLY A 201 -6.22 10.46 -3.89
C GLY A 201 -5.86 11.63 -4.79
N ASN A 202 -4.57 11.91 -4.85
CA ASN A 202 -4.01 13.03 -5.59
C ASN A 202 -3.83 12.67 -7.06
N TRP A 203 -4.29 13.56 -7.92
CA TRP A 203 -4.15 13.45 -9.36
C TRP A 203 -3.48 14.70 -9.91
N LYS A 204 -3.10 14.66 -11.18
CA LYS A 204 -2.57 15.78 -11.93
C LYS A 204 -3.28 15.86 -13.26
N MET A 205 -3.56 17.07 -13.72
CA MET A 205 -3.96 17.29 -15.09
C MET A 205 -2.81 16.86 -16.01
N GLY A 206 -3.04 15.85 -16.84
CA GLY A 206 -2.12 15.43 -17.90
C GLY A 206 -2.41 16.12 -19.24
N GLY A 207 -3.68 16.55 -19.45
CA GLY A 207 -4.25 17.13 -20.68
C GLY A 207 -3.74 18.51 -21.10
N PRO A 208 -4.11 18.99 -22.31
CA PRO A 208 -3.23 19.80 -23.17
C PRO A 208 -2.91 21.23 -22.67
N TYR A 209 -3.54 21.65 -21.58
CA TYR A 209 -3.30 22.91 -20.90
C TYR A 209 -3.25 22.65 -19.40
N ASN A 210 -2.51 23.48 -18.66
CA ASN A 210 -2.35 23.33 -17.21
C ASN A 210 -1.74 21.98 -16.76
N ALA A 211 -0.97 21.33 -17.64
CA ALA A 211 -0.31 20.06 -17.33
C ALA A 211 0.52 20.16 -16.04
N GLY A 212 0.38 19.15 -15.17
CA GLY A 212 1.05 19.06 -13.88
C GLY A 212 0.36 19.82 -12.74
N ARG A 213 -0.73 20.57 -12.99
CA ARG A 213 -1.52 21.16 -11.91
C ARG A 213 -2.27 20.09 -11.11
N PRO A 214 -2.44 20.29 -9.79
CA PRO A 214 -3.07 19.29 -8.92
C PRO A 214 -4.55 19.15 -9.23
N CYS A 215 -5.02 17.92 -9.23
CA CYS A 215 -6.42 17.51 -9.20
C CYS A 215 -6.60 16.56 -8.02
N GLN A 216 -7.84 16.30 -7.60
CA GLN A 216 -8.10 15.37 -6.51
C GLN A 216 -9.38 14.60 -6.78
N ILE A 217 -9.37 13.34 -6.37
CA ILE A 217 -10.57 12.51 -6.32
C ILE A 217 -10.77 12.10 -4.86
N ILE A 218 -11.93 12.44 -4.33
CA ILE A 218 -12.40 11.90 -3.06
C ILE A 218 -13.38 10.78 -3.42
N GLN A 219 -13.03 9.54 -3.10
CA GLN A 219 -13.86 8.37 -3.37
C GLN A 219 -14.45 7.83 -2.07
N GLN A 220 -15.77 7.57 -2.09
CA GLN A 220 -16.51 6.94 -1.01
C GLN A 220 -17.41 5.85 -1.62
N GLY A 221 -16.90 4.61 -1.70
CA GLY A 221 -17.53 3.53 -2.43
C GLY A 221 -17.65 3.86 -3.93
N ASN A 222 -18.87 3.80 -4.48
CA ASN A 222 -19.15 4.20 -5.87
C ASN A 222 -19.34 5.71 -6.07
N THR A 223 -19.38 6.49 -4.98
CA THR A 223 -19.53 7.94 -5.08
C THR A 223 -18.17 8.58 -5.18
N LEU A 224 -18.03 9.48 -6.14
CA LEU A 224 -16.82 10.24 -6.43
C LEU A 224 -17.09 11.72 -6.23
N THR A 225 -16.10 12.44 -5.74
CA THR A 225 -16.04 13.90 -5.84
C THR A 225 -14.76 14.25 -6.56
N PHE A 226 -14.90 14.80 -7.76
CA PHE A 226 -13.81 15.30 -8.58
C PHE A 226 -13.52 16.75 -8.22
N ILE A 227 -12.24 17.08 -8.04
CA ILE A 227 -11.76 18.44 -7.83
C ILE A 227 -10.73 18.74 -8.92
N ASN A 228 -11.05 19.69 -9.81
CA ASN A 228 -10.20 20.02 -10.96
C ASN A 228 -9.01 20.93 -10.59
N GLU A 229 -8.22 21.29 -11.59
CA GLU A 229 -7.03 22.13 -11.45
C GLU A 229 -7.29 23.60 -11.09
N ASN A 230 -8.56 24.01 -11.13
CA ASN A 230 -9.03 25.33 -10.71
C ASN A 230 -9.69 25.29 -9.32
N GLY A 231 -9.81 24.10 -8.72
CA GLY A 231 -10.46 23.89 -7.42
C GLY A 231 -11.98 23.71 -7.49
N ASP A 232 -12.56 23.70 -8.71
CA ASP A 232 -13.99 23.44 -8.88
C ASP A 232 -14.29 21.98 -8.54
N ARG A 233 -15.50 21.73 -8.06
CA ARG A 233 -15.95 20.40 -7.63
C ARG A 233 -17.06 19.88 -8.53
N SER A 234 -17.09 18.56 -8.72
CA SER A 234 -18.23 17.84 -9.25
C SER A 234 -18.46 16.58 -8.43
N ALA A 235 -19.71 16.30 -8.10
CA ALA A 235 -20.12 14.95 -7.76
C ALA A 235 -19.89 14.00 -8.95
N GLY A 236 -19.83 12.71 -8.68
CA GLY A 236 -19.63 11.73 -9.71
C GLY A 236 -19.80 10.31 -9.23
N GLU A 237 -19.77 9.40 -10.17
CA GLU A 237 -19.96 7.97 -9.91
C GLU A 237 -19.31 7.12 -10.99
N PHE A 238 -19.08 5.85 -10.67
CA PHE A 238 -18.78 4.88 -11.70
C PHE A 238 -20.05 4.42 -12.41
N THR A 239 -20.04 4.45 -13.74
CA THR A 239 -21.10 3.85 -14.56
C THR A 239 -20.81 2.37 -14.82
N ASP A 240 -19.54 2.00 -15.01
CA ASP A 240 -19.03 0.61 -15.05
C ASP A 240 -17.63 0.49 -14.42
N SER A 241 -16.99 -0.68 -14.50
CA SER A 241 -15.69 -0.94 -13.85
C SER A 241 -14.53 -0.07 -14.35
N ALA A 242 -14.67 0.51 -15.54
CA ALA A 242 -13.64 1.33 -16.18
C ALA A 242 -14.16 2.71 -16.63
N THR A 243 -15.37 3.10 -16.22
CA THR A 243 -15.99 4.35 -16.68
C THR A 243 -16.59 5.12 -15.51
N VAL A 244 -16.24 6.40 -15.42
CA VAL A 244 -16.77 7.35 -14.43
C VAL A 244 -17.50 8.51 -15.10
N VAL A 245 -18.38 9.18 -14.36
CA VAL A 245 -19.07 10.40 -14.79
C VAL A 245 -18.94 11.45 -13.70
N ALA A 246 -18.57 12.68 -14.08
CA ALA A 246 -18.65 13.88 -13.25
C ALA A 246 -19.97 14.60 -13.56
N THR A 247 -20.97 14.48 -12.68
CA THR A 247 -22.37 14.85 -12.96
C THR A 247 -22.61 16.34 -13.07
N ASP A 248 -21.78 17.16 -12.41
CA ASP A 248 -21.99 18.60 -12.29
C ASP A 248 -21.20 19.38 -13.35
N TRP A 249 -20.27 18.71 -14.05
CA TRP A 249 -19.49 19.30 -15.13
C TRP A 249 -20.10 18.95 -16.49
N GLU A 250 -20.30 19.97 -17.31
CA GLU A 250 -20.71 19.85 -18.72
C GLU A 250 -22.00 19.00 -18.95
N GLY A 251 -22.85 18.87 -17.93
CA GLY A 251 -24.07 18.05 -17.99
C GLY A 251 -23.85 16.54 -17.85
N GLY A 252 -22.71 16.12 -17.30
CA GLY A 252 -22.34 14.72 -17.11
C GLY A 252 -21.10 14.34 -17.90
N LEU A 253 -19.94 14.89 -17.55
CA LEU A 253 -18.68 14.63 -18.24
C LEU A 253 -18.19 13.20 -17.93
N SER A 254 -18.16 12.33 -18.95
CA SER A 254 -17.68 10.95 -18.82
C SER A 254 -16.15 10.86 -18.91
N GLY A 255 -15.55 9.95 -18.13
CA GLY A 255 -14.12 9.63 -18.15
C GLY A 255 -13.88 8.13 -18.22
N ALA A 256 -12.93 7.70 -19.06
CA ALA A 256 -12.49 6.32 -19.18
C ALA A 256 -11.23 6.09 -18.33
N VAL A 257 -11.26 5.07 -17.49
CA VAL A 257 -10.21 4.73 -16.52
C VAL A 257 -9.28 3.67 -17.13
N SER A 258 -7.96 3.85 -17.00
CA SER A 258 -6.98 2.83 -17.40
C SER A 258 -7.13 1.55 -16.59
N ALA A 259 -6.65 0.42 -17.13
CA ALA A 259 -6.70 -0.87 -16.43
C ALA A 259 -5.97 -0.82 -15.07
N GLU A 260 -4.88 -0.04 -14.99
CA GLU A 260 -4.09 0.15 -13.77
C GLU A 260 -4.70 1.21 -12.81
N GLY A 261 -5.79 1.88 -13.21
CA GLY A 261 -6.45 2.90 -12.41
C GLY A 261 -5.64 4.19 -12.21
N ASP A 262 -4.57 4.40 -12.97
CA ASP A 262 -3.62 5.51 -12.85
C ASP A 262 -3.84 6.66 -13.85
N ARG A 263 -4.78 6.49 -14.78
CA ARG A 263 -5.14 7.46 -15.82
C ARG A 263 -6.66 7.51 -16.01
N ILE A 264 -7.19 8.73 -16.20
CA ILE A 264 -8.57 8.96 -16.62
C ILE A 264 -8.58 9.85 -17.86
N ASP A 265 -9.12 9.36 -18.97
CA ASP A 265 -9.33 10.11 -20.22
C ASP A 265 -10.76 10.66 -20.27
N TRP A 266 -10.91 11.98 -20.14
CA TRP A 266 -12.20 12.67 -20.12
C TRP A 266 -12.72 12.97 -21.54
N ALA A 267 -14.04 12.94 -21.72
CA ALA A 267 -14.68 13.16 -23.02
C ALA A 267 -14.42 14.56 -23.63
N ASN A 268 -14.08 15.55 -22.81
CA ASN A 268 -13.67 16.88 -23.24
C ASN A 268 -12.21 16.96 -23.72
N LYS A 269 -11.57 15.80 -23.93
CA LYS A 269 -10.18 15.62 -24.41
C LYS A 269 -9.10 16.06 -23.43
N THR A 270 -9.46 16.24 -22.16
CA THR A 270 -8.49 16.34 -21.07
C THR A 270 -8.23 14.96 -20.48
N TRP A 271 -7.15 14.79 -19.73
CA TRP A 271 -6.90 13.55 -19.00
C TRP A 271 -6.18 13.85 -17.69
N TRP A 272 -6.41 13.00 -16.70
CA TRP A 272 -5.74 13.05 -15.41
C TRP A 272 -4.82 11.84 -15.26
N VAL A 273 -3.71 12.04 -14.55
CA VAL A 273 -2.73 10.99 -14.21
C VAL A 273 -2.32 11.11 -12.75
N ARG A 274 -1.87 10.04 -12.11
CA ARG A 274 -1.32 10.07 -10.75
C ARG A 274 0.07 9.46 -10.68
#